data_AF-A0A935B901-F1
#
_entry.id   AF-A0A935B901-F1
#
_cell.length_a   1.000
_cell.length_b   1.000
_cell.length_c   1.000
_cell.angle_alpha   90.00
_cell.angle_beta   90.00
_cell.angle_gamma   90.00
#
_symmetry.space_group_name_H-M   'P 1'
#
loop_
_entity.id
_entity.type
_entity.pdbx_description
1 polymer ?
#
loop_
_entity_poly.entity_id
_entity_poly.type
_entity_poly.pdbx_seq_one_letter_code
_entity_poly.pdbx_strand_id
1 'polypeptide(L)'
;MTCASLEEYLAAVNGVFGLYYDSQRGFQLVFEEAERVRQFALHKFHKATPEKLDATTVLYSRGLPSDPRYMPLHTVTQADLRARNRQDGFNSKMLGNMCLVMIFEYWETEYRRRIADELRISKDALMVDTIGDIRLFRNSILHHSAVALPNIVNCRKFKWFSPGDIIAVSRAQMEEVVGTLVTDLRAACVA
;
A
#
# COMPACT_ATOMS: atom_id res chain seq x y z
N MET A 1 3.04 32.54 7.21
CA MET A 1 3.62 32.44 5.86
C MET A 1 3.27 31.06 5.34
N THR A 2 2.55 30.92 4.24
CA THR A 2 2.18 29.59 3.70
C THR A 2 3.33 29.08 2.81
N CYS A 3 3.93 27.96 3.18
CA CYS A 3 4.95 27.28 2.37
C CYS A 3 4.25 26.60 1.18
N ALA A 4 4.40 27.15 -0.02
CA ALA A 4 3.68 26.68 -1.21
C ALA A 4 4.13 25.27 -1.59
N SER A 5 5.44 25.01 -1.55
CA SER A 5 5.99 23.67 -1.81
C SER A 5 5.52 22.62 -0.78
N LEU A 6 5.21 23.02 0.46
CA LEU A 6 4.60 22.10 1.43
C LEU A 6 3.19 21.71 1.00
N GLU A 7 2.35 22.67 0.62
CA GLU A 7 0.97 22.36 0.21
C GLU A 7 0.94 21.50 -1.06
N GLU A 8 1.88 21.70 -1.99
CA GLU A 8 2.05 20.81 -3.14
C GLU A 8 2.44 19.38 -2.72
N TYR A 9 3.38 19.24 -1.78
CA TYR A 9 3.75 17.92 -1.26
C TYR A 9 2.57 17.23 -0.57
N LEU A 10 1.81 17.96 0.26
CA LEU A 10 0.63 17.42 0.93
C LEU A 10 -0.46 17.03 -0.08
N ALA A 11 -0.60 17.76 -1.19
CA ALA A 11 -1.48 17.36 -2.29
C ALA A 11 -0.99 16.07 -2.97
N ALA A 12 0.32 15.91 -3.18
CA ALA A 12 0.89 14.66 -3.71
C ALA A 12 0.67 13.48 -2.77
N VAL A 13 0.88 13.65 -1.46
CA VAL A 13 0.57 12.63 -0.43
C VAL A 13 -0.91 12.28 -0.46
N ASN A 14 -1.80 13.27 -0.56
CA ASN A 14 -3.24 13.03 -0.67
C ASN A 14 -3.58 12.26 -1.95
N GLY A 15 -2.91 12.52 -3.07
CA GLY A 15 -3.06 11.75 -4.31
C GLY A 15 -2.67 10.28 -4.14
N VAL A 16 -1.55 10.00 -3.48
CA VAL A 16 -1.13 8.63 -3.14
C VAL A 16 -2.15 7.94 -2.22
N PHE A 17 -2.71 8.68 -1.27
CA PHE A 17 -3.71 8.15 -0.36
C PHE A 17 -5.06 7.89 -1.05
N GLY A 18 -5.45 8.73 -2.01
CA GLY A 18 -6.59 8.49 -2.89
C GLY A 18 -6.43 7.21 -3.71
N LEU A 19 -5.26 7.02 -4.35
CA LEU A 19 -4.92 5.78 -5.06
C LEU A 19 -5.04 4.55 -4.14
N TYR A 20 -4.56 4.66 -2.90
CA TYR A 20 -4.70 3.60 -1.91
C TYR A 20 -6.18 3.23 -1.70
N TYR A 21 -7.05 4.20 -1.39
CA TYR A 21 -8.47 3.95 -1.15
C TYR A 21 -9.22 3.39 -2.35
N ASP A 22 -9.02 3.97 -3.53
CA ASP A 22 -9.69 3.51 -4.75
C ASP A 22 -9.29 2.06 -5.07
N SER A 23 -8.02 1.73 -4.85
CA SER A 23 -7.53 0.35 -5.01
C SER A 23 -8.09 -0.60 -3.95
N GLN A 24 -8.19 -0.18 -2.68
CA GLN A 24 -8.83 -0.98 -1.62
C GLN A 24 -10.26 -1.33 -2.01
N ARG A 25 -11.01 -0.35 -2.52
CA ARG A 25 -12.37 -0.57 -3.03
C ARG A 25 -12.37 -1.57 -4.19
N GLY A 26 -11.43 -1.44 -5.13
CA GLY A 26 -11.27 -2.39 -6.23
C GLY A 26 -11.03 -3.82 -5.75
N PHE A 27 -10.12 -4.02 -4.80
CA PHE A 27 -9.86 -5.35 -4.21
C PHE A 27 -11.10 -5.92 -3.53
N GLN A 28 -11.79 -5.10 -2.75
CA GLN A 28 -13.02 -5.52 -2.06
C GLN A 28 -14.11 -5.96 -3.06
N LEU A 29 -14.27 -5.25 -4.18
CA LEU A 29 -15.22 -5.65 -5.23
C LEU A 29 -14.86 -7.00 -5.86
N VAL A 30 -13.57 -7.26 -6.10
CA VAL A 30 -13.10 -8.58 -6.59
C VAL A 30 -13.38 -9.68 -5.57
N PHE A 31 -13.17 -9.42 -4.29
CA PHE A 31 -13.49 -10.36 -3.22
C PHE A 31 -15.00 -10.68 -3.18
N GLU A 32 -15.85 -9.64 -3.20
CA GLU A 32 -17.31 -9.78 -3.16
C GLU A 32 -17.86 -10.51 -4.38
N GLU A 33 -17.33 -10.22 -5.58
CA GLU A 33 -17.69 -10.94 -6.79
C GLU A 33 -17.32 -12.42 -6.69
N ALA A 34 -16.11 -12.74 -6.24
CA ALA A 34 -15.67 -14.12 -6.06
C ALA A 34 -16.53 -14.87 -5.04
N GLU A 35 -16.89 -14.25 -3.91
CA GLU A 35 -17.83 -14.85 -2.95
C GLU A 35 -19.22 -15.04 -3.56
N ARG A 36 -19.74 -14.07 -4.31
CA ARG A 36 -21.05 -14.19 -4.96
C ARG A 36 -21.09 -15.36 -5.94
N VAL A 37 -20.07 -15.51 -6.79
CA VAL A 37 -19.94 -16.63 -7.72
C VAL A 37 -19.85 -17.96 -6.96
N ARG A 38 -19.08 -18.00 -5.88
CA ARG A 38 -18.95 -19.18 -5.02
C ARG A 38 -20.29 -19.60 -4.40
N GLN A 39 -21.02 -18.65 -3.80
CA GLN A 39 -22.32 -18.91 -3.19
C GLN A 39 -23.36 -19.37 -4.23
N PHE A 40 -23.38 -18.73 -5.40
CA PHE A 40 -24.23 -19.18 -6.51
C PHE A 40 -23.92 -20.61 -6.92
N ALA A 41 -22.64 -20.97 -7.04
CA ALA A 41 -22.23 -22.32 -7.43
C ALA A 41 -22.63 -23.37 -6.37
N LEU A 42 -22.45 -23.07 -5.08
CA LEU A 42 -22.88 -23.93 -3.97
C LEU A 42 -24.39 -24.17 -3.97
N HIS A 43 -25.17 -23.14 -4.29
CA HIS A 43 -26.63 -23.25 -4.36
C HIS A 43 -27.12 -24.00 -5.60
N LYS A 44 -26.51 -23.74 -6.77
CA LYS A 44 -26.99 -24.24 -8.06
C LYS A 44 -26.50 -25.64 -8.43
N PHE A 45 -25.33 -26.04 -7.96
CA PHE A 45 -24.69 -27.30 -8.39
C PHE A 45 -24.62 -28.30 -7.24
N HIS A 46 -25.39 -29.38 -7.33
CA HIS A 46 -25.49 -30.43 -6.29
C HIS A 46 -24.16 -31.10 -5.89
N LYS A 47 -23.12 -31.05 -6.75
CA LYS A 47 -21.79 -31.63 -6.46
C LYS A 47 -20.75 -30.59 -6.03
N ALA A 48 -21.12 -29.31 -6.01
CA ALA A 48 -20.24 -28.26 -5.53
C ALA A 48 -20.10 -28.36 -4.01
N THR A 49 -18.88 -28.16 -3.56
CA THR A 49 -18.50 -28.15 -2.14
C THR A 49 -17.51 -27.00 -1.97
N PRO A 50 -17.46 -26.32 -0.81
CA PRO A 50 -16.51 -25.23 -0.57
C PRO A 50 -15.08 -25.57 -0.98
N GLU A 51 -14.61 -26.77 -0.63
CA GLU A 51 -13.24 -27.24 -0.85
C GLU A 51 -12.92 -27.38 -2.35
N LYS A 52 -13.85 -27.94 -3.12
CA LYS A 52 -13.71 -28.06 -4.59
C LYS A 52 -13.72 -26.71 -5.29
N LEU A 53 -14.57 -25.79 -4.84
CA LEU A 53 -14.62 -24.44 -5.40
C LEU A 53 -13.35 -23.67 -5.07
N ASP A 54 -12.87 -23.79 -3.84
CA ASP A 54 -11.64 -23.16 -3.36
C ASP A 54 -10.41 -23.61 -4.14
N ALA A 55 -10.35 -24.89 -4.52
CA ALA A 55 -9.30 -25.45 -5.39
C ALA A 55 -9.47 -25.12 -6.88
N THR A 56 -10.61 -24.55 -7.31
CA THR A 56 -10.86 -24.22 -8.71
C THR A 56 -10.00 -23.05 -9.14
N THR A 57 -9.41 -23.12 -10.34
CA THR A 57 -8.56 -22.07 -10.89
C THR A 57 -9.39 -20.96 -11.53
N VAL A 58 -9.08 -19.72 -11.18
CA VAL A 58 -9.47 -18.51 -11.91
C VAL A 58 -8.35 -18.15 -12.88
N LEU A 59 -8.72 -17.92 -14.14
CA LEU A 59 -7.81 -17.60 -15.22
C LEU A 59 -8.07 -16.18 -15.73
N TYR A 60 -7.02 -15.37 -15.75
CA TYR A 60 -6.96 -14.15 -16.53
C TYR A 60 -6.29 -14.47 -17.86
N SER A 61 -6.96 -14.21 -18.98
CA SER A 61 -6.43 -14.49 -20.32
C SER A 61 -6.72 -13.36 -21.30
N ARG A 62 -5.88 -13.28 -22.34
CA ARG A 62 -6.22 -12.56 -23.57
C ARG A 62 -7.01 -13.51 -24.46
N GLY A 63 -8.22 -13.11 -24.85
CA GLY A 63 -9.12 -13.93 -25.66
C GLY A 63 -9.71 -15.13 -24.90
N LEU A 64 -10.62 -15.83 -25.57
CA LEU A 64 -11.19 -17.09 -25.11
C LEU A 64 -10.31 -18.26 -25.56
N PRO A 65 -10.37 -19.44 -24.92
CA PRO A 65 -9.60 -20.62 -25.33
C PRO A 65 -9.79 -21.04 -26.81
N SER A 66 -10.88 -20.61 -27.44
CA SER A 66 -11.17 -20.85 -28.86
C SER A 66 -10.57 -19.80 -29.81
N ASP A 67 -10.00 -18.70 -29.32
CA ASP A 67 -9.34 -17.66 -30.14
C ASP A 67 -7.90 -18.11 -30.50
N PRO A 68 -7.47 -18.05 -31.77
CA PRO A 68 -6.08 -18.29 -32.16
C PRO A 68 -5.03 -17.43 -31.43
N ARG A 69 -5.44 -16.29 -30.85
CA ARG A 69 -4.60 -15.38 -30.06
C ARG A 69 -4.73 -15.60 -28.55
N TYR A 70 -5.34 -16.71 -28.13
CA TYR A 70 -5.51 -17.06 -26.73
C TYR A 70 -4.16 -17.11 -26.02
N MET A 71 -4.07 -16.38 -24.89
CA MET A 71 -2.87 -16.40 -24.05
C MET A 71 -3.27 -16.33 -22.57
N PRO A 72 -2.96 -17.35 -21.75
CA PRO A 72 -3.10 -17.26 -20.31
C PRO A 72 -2.11 -16.22 -19.77
N LEU A 73 -2.60 -15.29 -18.94
CA LEU A 73 -1.81 -14.21 -18.35
C LEU A 73 -1.49 -14.48 -16.88
N HIS A 74 -2.48 -14.99 -16.14
CA HIS A 74 -2.34 -15.27 -14.72
C HIS A 74 -3.37 -16.31 -14.29
N THR A 75 -2.94 -17.24 -13.44
CA THR A 75 -3.81 -18.25 -12.82
C THR A 75 -3.68 -18.16 -11.31
N VAL A 76 -4.80 -18.34 -10.62
CA VAL A 76 -4.87 -18.32 -9.16
C VAL A 76 -6.00 -19.22 -8.70
N THR A 77 -5.91 -19.82 -7.52
CA THR A 77 -7.06 -20.56 -6.96
C THR A 77 -8.15 -19.58 -6.52
N GLN A 78 -9.41 -20.01 -6.45
CA GLN A 78 -10.46 -19.17 -5.88
C GLN A 78 -10.17 -18.82 -4.41
N ALA A 79 -9.59 -19.76 -3.65
CA ALA A 79 -9.17 -19.50 -2.27
C ALA A 79 -8.17 -18.33 -2.20
N ASP A 80 -7.10 -18.40 -3.00
CA ASP A 80 -6.04 -17.38 -3.00
C ASP A 80 -6.54 -16.04 -3.53
N LEU A 81 -7.40 -16.05 -4.56
CA LEU A 81 -8.01 -14.83 -5.10
C LEU A 81 -8.79 -14.09 -4.02
N ARG A 82 -9.56 -14.80 -3.20
CA ARG A 82 -10.35 -14.22 -2.10
C ARG A 82 -9.44 -13.80 -0.96
N ALA A 83 -8.52 -14.65 -0.55
CA ALA A 83 -7.60 -14.38 0.55
C ALA A 83 -6.72 -13.14 0.30
N ARG A 84 -6.26 -12.91 -0.93
CA ARG A 84 -5.43 -11.73 -1.25
C ARG A 84 -6.22 -10.43 -1.37
N ASN A 85 -7.51 -10.49 -1.70
CA ASN A 85 -8.37 -9.33 -1.97
C ASN A 85 -9.33 -8.95 -0.85
N ARG A 86 -9.50 -9.80 0.18
CA ARG A 86 -10.25 -9.42 1.39
C ARG A 86 -9.67 -8.15 2.02
N GLN A 87 -10.45 -7.47 2.86
CA GLN A 87 -9.97 -6.35 3.66
C GLN A 87 -8.67 -6.70 4.41
N ASP A 88 -7.66 -5.82 4.32
CA ASP A 88 -6.30 -6.02 4.85
C ASP A 88 -5.64 -7.34 4.39
N GLY A 89 -6.07 -7.86 3.24
CA GLY A 89 -5.45 -8.96 2.52
C GLY A 89 -4.09 -8.59 1.92
N PHE A 90 -3.43 -9.57 1.30
CA PHE A 90 -2.08 -9.38 0.77
C PHE A 90 -1.98 -8.21 -0.24
N ASN A 91 -2.93 -8.08 -1.18
CA ASN A 91 -2.89 -7.00 -2.18
C ASN A 91 -2.97 -5.62 -1.53
N SER A 92 -3.84 -5.49 -0.52
CA SER A 92 -4.02 -4.27 0.26
C SER A 92 -2.72 -3.87 0.98
N LYS A 93 -2.11 -4.80 1.70
CA LYS A 93 -0.86 -4.59 2.45
C LYS A 93 0.33 -4.29 1.53
N MET A 94 0.42 -5.02 0.40
CA MET A 94 1.46 -4.78 -0.60
C MET A 94 1.33 -3.37 -1.19
N LEU A 95 0.11 -2.93 -1.51
CA LEU A 95 -0.12 -1.58 -1.99
C LEU A 95 0.23 -0.55 -0.90
N GLY A 96 -0.15 -0.79 0.36
CA GLY A 96 0.19 0.08 1.48
C GLY A 96 1.71 0.28 1.59
N ASN A 97 2.49 -0.79 1.50
CA ASN A 97 3.95 -0.71 1.46
C ASN A 97 4.45 0.16 0.29
N MET A 98 3.90 -0.01 -0.91
CA MET A 98 4.31 0.79 -2.09
C MET A 98 3.90 2.26 -1.98
N CYS A 99 2.76 2.56 -1.35
CA CYS A 99 2.35 3.93 -1.03
C CYS A 99 3.36 4.61 -0.10
N LEU A 100 3.86 3.92 0.93
CA LEU A 100 4.93 4.46 1.79
C LEU A 100 6.21 4.77 1.01
N VAL A 101 6.59 3.87 0.09
CA VAL A 101 7.74 4.10 -0.80
C VAL A 101 7.54 5.36 -1.63
N MET A 102 6.38 5.52 -2.27
CA MET A 102 6.07 6.69 -3.11
C MET A 102 6.06 8.00 -2.30
N ILE A 103 5.44 8.01 -1.12
CA ILE A 103 5.39 9.18 -0.23
C ILE A 103 6.80 9.66 0.12
N PHE A 104 7.70 8.73 0.46
CA PHE A 104 9.09 9.05 0.75
C PHE A 104 9.85 9.51 -0.50
N GLU A 105 9.62 8.86 -1.64
CA GLU A 105 10.32 9.21 -2.87
C GLU A 105 9.99 10.64 -3.31
N TYR A 106 8.71 11.03 -3.30
CA TYR A 106 8.30 12.41 -3.57
C TYR A 106 8.97 13.39 -2.62
N TRP A 107 8.99 13.07 -1.32
CA TRP A 107 9.65 13.90 -0.33
C TRP A 107 11.14 14.11 -0.67
N GLU A 108 11.90 13.03 -0.81
CA GLU A 108 13.36 13.11 -0.85
C GLU A 108 13.89 13.66 -2.18
N THR A 109 13.23 13.34 -3.29
CA THR A 109 13.68 13.71 -4.65
C THR A 109 13.19 15.08 -5.10
N GLU A 110 11.96 15.46 -4.74
CA GLU A 110 11.33 16.66 -5.28
C GLU A 110 11.10 17.72 -4.21
N TYR A 111 10.39 17.38 -3.13
CA TYR A 111 9.80 18.42 -2.27
C TYR A 111 10.70 18.89 -1.12
N ARG A 112 11.51 18.02 -0.51
CA ARG A 112 12.30 18.37 0.69
C ARG A 112 13.21 19.56 0.46
N ARG A 113 13.89 19.62 -0.69
CA ARG A 113 14.77 20.75 -1.02
C ARG A 113 13.98 22.03 -1.23
N ARG A 114 12.91 21.98 -2.02
CA ARG A 114 12.05 23.13 -2.31
C ARG A 114 11.45 23.73 -1.03
N ILE A 115 10.98 22.88 -0.12
CA ILE A 115 10.46 23.28 1.19
C ILE A 115 11.57 23.93 2.03
N ALA A 116 12.75 23.31 2.11
CA ALA A 116 13.88 23.87 2.87
C ALA A 116 14.33 25.24 2.32
N ASP A 117 14.34 25.42 1.00
CA ASP A 117 14.69 26.67 0.34
C ASP A 117 13.69 27.79 0.68
N GLU A 118 12.38 27.49 0.66
CA GLU A 118 11.32 28.44 1.09
C GLU A 118 11.45 28.83 2.57
N LEU A 119 11.83 27.88 3.42
CA LEU A 119 12.09 28.10 4.84
C LEU A 119 13.46 28.74 5.12
N ARG A 120 14.31 28.90 4.09
CA ARG A 120 15.69 29.42 4.19
C ARG A 120 16.58 28.62 5.16
N ILE A 121 16.38 27.32 5.21
CA ILE A 121 17.20 26.37 5.97
C ILE A 121 17.90 25.42 5.01
N SER A 122 18.92 24.69 5.49
CA SER A 122 19.50 23.62 4.68
C SER A 122 18.52 22.45 4.56
N LYS A 123 18.57 21.73 3.43
CA LYS A 123 17.80 20.48 3.23
C LYS A 123 17.97 19.50 4.40
N ASP A 124 19.17 19.43 4.95
CA ASP A 124 19.53 18.51 6.04
C ASP A 124 19.04 18.97 7.41
N ALA A 125 18.75 20.27 7.58
CA ALA A 125 18.12 20.79 8.78
C ALA A 125 16.61 20.47 8.83
N LEU A 126 15.98 20.26 7.67
CA LEU A 126 14.58 19.85 7.58
C LEU A 126 14.46 18.35 7.90
N MET A 127 14.32 18.04 9.18
CA MET A 127 14.21 16.69 9.73
C MET A 127 12.81 16.49 10.33
N VAL A 128 12.12 15.47 9.83
CA VAL A 128 10.76 15.13 10.26
C VAL A 128 10.74 13.67 10.67
N ASP A 129 10.42 13.39 11.94
CA ASP A 129 10.49 12.04 12.51
C ASP A 129 9.62 11.05 11.72
N THR A 130 8.40 11.44 11.33
CA THR A 130 7.51 10.60 10.51
C THR A 130 8.15 10.17 9.20
N ILE A 131 8.81 11.09 8.47
CA ILE A 131 9.55 10.75 7.24
C ILE A 131 10.75 9.86 7.56
N GLY A 132 11.42 10.11 8.68
CA GLY A 132 12.53 9.30 9.18
C GLY A 132 12.14 7.84 9.35
N ASP A 133 10.94 7.58 9.89
CA ASP A 133 10.39 6.24 10.07
C ASP A 133 10.01 5.60 8.72
N ILE A 134 9.33 6.34 7.84
CA ILE A 134 8.98 5.87 6.50
C ILE A 134 10.24 5.46 5.72
N ARG A 135 11.36 6.19 5.87
CA ARG A 135 12.66 5.82 5.27
C ARG A 135 13.13 4.44 5.71
N LEU A 136 12.98 4.10 7.00
CA LEU A 136 13.38 2.80 7.55
C LEU A 136 12.48 1.68 7.00
N PHE A 137 11.17 1.93 6.91
CA PHE A 137 10.22 1.01 6.27
C PHE A 137 10.57 0.80 4.79
N ARG A 138 10.76 1.87 4.02
CA ARG A 138 11.11 1.82 2.59
C ARG A 138 12.34 0.96 2.34
N ASN A 139 13.40 1.12 3.13
CA ASN A 139 14.63 0.36 2.96
C ASN A 139 14.38 -1.15 3.06
N SER A 140 13.59 -1.55 4.07
CA SER A 140 13.19 -2.94 4.27
C SER A 140 12.27 -3.44 3.13
N ILE A 141 11.30 -2.63 2.70
CA ILE A 141 10.36 -2.95 1.62
C ILE A 141 11.09 -3.18 0.29
N LEU A 142 11.96 -2.27 -0.12
CA LEU A 142 12.59 -2.30 -1.45
C LEU A 142 13.75 -3.30 -1.56
N HIS A 143 14.52 -3.49 -0.48
CA HIS A 143 15.79 -4.21 -0.56
C HIS A 143 15.81 -5.54 0.20
N HIS A 144 14.79 -5.81 1.03
CA HIS A 144 14.77 -6.98 1.91
C HIS A 144 13.43 -7.71 1.89
N SER A 145 12.71 -7.68 0.76
CA SER A 145 11.42 -8.38 0.61
C SER A 145 10.41 -8.03 1.71
N ALA A 146 10.43 -6.77 2.15
CA ALA A 146 9.65 -6.26 3.28
C ALA A 146 9.97 -6.88 4.64
N VAL A 147 11.09 -7.60 4.82
CA VAL A 147 11.56 -8.03 6.14
C VAL A 147 12.18 -6.83 6.87
N ALA A 148 11.65 -6.51 8.05
CA ALA A 148 12.10 -5.42 8.88
C ALA A 148 13.54 -5.63 9.36
N LEU A 149 14.41 -4.67 9.05
CA LEU A 149 15.81 -4.69 9.46
C LEU A 149 16.00 -4.31 10.94
N PRO A 150 17.17 -4.60 11.54
CA PRO A 150 17.47 -4.24 12.93
C PRO A 150 17.30 -2.76 13.25
N ASN A 151 17.52 -1.87 12.28
CA ASN A 151 17.38 -0.43 12.46
C ASN A 151 15.93 0.04 12.62
N ILE A 152 14.93 -0.83 12.46
CA ILE A 152 13.52 -0.51 12.69
C ILE A 152 13.23 -0.08 14.14
N VAL A 153 14.06 -0.54 15.09
CA VAL A 153 13.97 -0.12 16.50
C VAL A 153 14.18 1.39 16.69
N ASN A 154 14.81 2.05 15.70
CA ASN A 154 15.08 3.48 15.70
C ASN A 154 13.91 4.34 15.19
N CYS A 155 12.80 3.74 14.73
CA CYS A 155 11.58 4.50 14.40
C CYS A 155 11.14 5.33 15.61
N ARG A 156 10.77 6.59 15.45
CA ARG A 156 10.40 7.49 16.55
C ARG A 156 8.90 7.58 16.79
N LYS A 157 8.11 7.46 15.74
CA LYS A 157 6.64 7.59 15.76
C LYS A 157 5.99 6.21 15.70
N PHE A 158 6.40 5.35 14.77
CA PHE A 158 5.70 4.11 14.46
C PHE A 158 6.48 2.89 14.93
N LYS A 159 6.07 2.34 16.09
CA LYS A 159 6.70 1.18 16.74
C LYS A 159 6.02 -0.15 16.42
N TRP A 160 5.45 -0.28 15.22
CA TRP A 160 4.58 -1.42 14.88
C TRP A 160 5.31 -2.72 14.58
N PHE A 161 6.58 -2.65 14.17
CA PHE A 161 7.35 -3.80 13.69
C PHE A 161 8.63 -3.97 14.50
N SER A 162 9.00 -5.23 14.71
CA SER A 162 10.26 -5.67 15.29
C SER A 162 11.19 -6.21 14.20
N PRO A 163 12.51 -6.29 14.44
CA PRO A 163 13.44 -6.90 13.50
C PRO A 163 13.01 -8.33 13.12
N GLY A 164 12.99 -8.63 11.83
CA GLY A 164 12.54 -9.92 11.28
C GLY A 164 11.06 -10.00 10.91
N ASP A 165 10.24 -9.03 11.35
CA ASP A 165 8.83 -8.99 10.98
C ASP A 165 8.66 -8.70 9.48
N ILE A 166 7.63 -9.27 8.87
CA ILE A 166 7.18 -8.82 7.55
C ILE A 166 6.43 -7.51 7.72
N ILE A 167 6.98 -6.43 7.17
CA ILE A 167 6.30 -5.14 7.05
C ILE A 167 5.11 -5.32 6.13
N ALA A 168 3.93 -5.11 6.70
CA ALA A 168 2.66 -5.30 6.04
C ALA A 168 1.69 -4.23 6.55
N VAL A 169 1.77 -3.04 5.94
CA VAL A 169 1.02 -1.86 6.38
C VAL A 169 -0.47 -2.09 6.21
N SER A 170 -1.21 -2.09 7.31
CA SER A 170 -2.67 -2.17 7.31
C SER A 170 -3.30 -0.83 6.93
N ARG A 171 -4.61 -0.84 6.64
CA ARG A 171 -5.37 0.40 6.46
C ARG A 171 -5.23 1.37 7.63
N ALA A 172 -5.39 0.89 8.86
CA ALA A 172 -5.29 1.73 10.06
C ALA A 172 -3.90 2.36 10.19
N GLN A 173 -2.85 1.60 9.90
CA GLN A 173 -1.47 2.10 9.91
C GLN A 173 -1.24 3.15 8.82
N MET A 174 -1.79 2.96 7.61
CA MET A 174 -1.70 3.97 6.55
C MET A 174 -2.41 5.28 6.93
N GLU A 175 -3.61 5.18 7.52
CA GLU A 175 -4.34 6.34 8.04
C GLU A 175 -3.53 7.08 9.12
N GLU A 176 -2.89 6.33 10.04
CA GLU A 176 -2.00 6.88 11.06
C GLU A 176 -0.77 7.56 10.46
N VAL A 177 -0.13 6.97 9.44
CA VAL A 177 1.01 7.59 8.74
C VAL A 177 0.60 8.93 8.15
N VAL A 178 -0.46 8.96 7.34
CA VAL A 178 -0.85 10.18 6.61
C VAL A 178 -1.26 11.27 7.58
N GLY A 179 -2.06 10.94 8.61
CA GLY A 179 -2.46 11.90 9.64
C GLY A 179 -1.27 12.50 10.38
N THR A 180 -0.37 11.64 10.87
CA THR A 180 0.82 12.08 11.62
C THR A 180 1.78 12.88 10.75
N LEU A 181 1.95 12.49 9.48
CA LEU A 181 2.82 13.19 8.53
C LEU A 181 2.36 14.62 8.28
N VAL A 182 1.05 14.81 8.04
CA VAL A 182 0.47 16.14 7.82
C VAL A 182 0.68 17.02 9.06
N THR A 183 0.44 16.48 10.25
CA THR A 183 0.63 17.23 11.51
C THR A 183 2.09 17.61 11.73
N ASP A 184 3.01 16.65 11.61
CA ASP A 184 4.43 16.88 11.85
C ASP A 184 5.02 17.91 10.86
N LEU A 185 4.64 17.83 9.58
CA LEU A 185 5.13 18.78 8.56
C LEU A 185 4.59 20.19 8.76
N ARG A 186 3.31 20.33 9.10
CA ARG A 186 2.74 21.65 9.41
C ARG A 186 3.41 22.26 10.63
N ALA A 187 3.72 21.46 11.65
CA ALA A 187 4.48 21.94 12.81
C ALA A 187 5.90 22.37 12.44
N ALA A 188 6.59 21.59 11.61
CA ALA A 188 7.97 21.88 11.18
C ALA A 188 8.09 23.15 10.31
N CYS A 189 7.05 23.53 9.56
CA CYS A 189 7.06 24.70 8.69
C CYS A 189 6.48 25.99 9.30
N VAL A 190 5.93 25.91 10.52
CA VAL A 190 5.40 27.08 11.26
C VAL A 190 6.40 27.58 12.33
N ALA A 191 7.33 26.72 12.75
CA ALA A 191 8.43 27.07 13.66
C ALA A 191 9.52 27.91 12.97
#